data_AF-A0A6L5A509-F1
#
_entry.id   AF-A0A6L5A509-F1
#
_cell.length_a   1.000
_cell.length_b   1.000
_cell.length_c   1.000
_cell.angle_alpha   90.00
_cell.angle_beta   90.00
_cell.angle_gamma   90.00
#
_symmetry.space_group_name_H-M   'P 1'
#
loop_
_entity.id
_entity.type
_entity.pdbx_description
1 polymer ?
#
loop_
_entity_poly.entity_id
_entity_poly.type
_entity_poly.pdbx_seq_one_letter_code
_entity_poly.pdbx_strand_id
1 'polypeptide(L)'
;MIQIGLSTWADHPALSVEGKPKSTLEEYVGHFPIVEVDSSFYAIPSLSNVVNWQHQVPDNFKFIFKASRVMTLHDGVDGDEYLTPERRIEFTNFKKVMQPLIQNGQLESVLFQFPPSFRCDLTNIRYLFEIRQMMDRIPISVEFRNPSWFTEAVESDTLSYLERLKMINVIVDEPFDGNQGMPLVLQVTSAKKAMFRLHGRNAQGWFTSGKEWRKERTNYRYSTDELTELAQWVKAVSERVEEVTIIFNNNGNHDAVDNAKELQKILGIRFEGLGPVQMDLF
;
A
#
# COMPACT_ATOMS: atom_id res chain seq x y z
N MET A 1 11.04 1.12 14.03
CA MET A 1 9.76 1.84 14.19
C MET A 1 8.67 1.06 13.46
N ILE A 2 7.45 0.98 13.98
CA ILE A 2 6.32 0.34 13.29
C ILE A 2 5.18 1.36 13.17
N GLN A 3 4.67 1.53 11.96
CA GLN A 3 3.53 2.40 11.65
C GLN A 3 2.38 1.58 11.07
N ILE A 4 1.16 1.96 11.43
CA ILE A 4 -0.08 1.34 10.91
C ILE A 4 -0.91 2.44 10.27
N GLY A 5 -1.45 2.16 9.09
CA GLY A 5 -2.41 2.99 8.39
C GLY A 5 -3.43 2.15 7.64
N LEU A 6 -4.34 2.84 6.95
CA LEU A 6 -5.42 2.24 6.18
C LEU A 6 -5.31 2.66 4.71
N SER A 7 -5.91 1.87 3.82
CA SER A 7 -6.22 2.31 2.46
C SER A 7 -7.36 3.31 2.53
N THR A 8 -7.14 4.50 1.94
CA THR A 8 -8.00 5.71 2.01
C THR A 8 -8.29 6.22 3.42
N TRP A 9 -8.67 7.49 3.54
CA TRP A 9 -9.25 8.04 4.78
C TRP A 9 -10.77 8.12 4.70
N ALA A 10 -11.38 8.15 3.51
CA ALA A 10 -12.79 8.51 3.35
C ALA A 10 -13.77 7.38 3.66
N ASP A 11 -13.33 6.12 3.61
CA ASP A 11 -14.21 4.95 3.67
C ASP A 11 -14.23 4.30 5.07
N HIS A 12 -14.03 5.12 6.12
CA HIS A 12 -13.86 4.69 7.50
C HIS A 12 -14.84 5.42 8.45
N PRO A 13 -16.14 5.13 8.38
CA PRO A 13 -17.16 5.83 9.17
C PRO A 13 -16.92 5.78 10.69
N ALA A 14 -16.22 4.75 11.18
CA ALA A 14 -15.81 4.63 12.58
C ALA A 14 -14.83 5.73 13.06
N LEU A 15 -14.24 6.50 12.14
CA LEU A 15 -13.39 7.65 12.43
C LEU A 15 -14.13 8.99 12.31
N SER A 16 -15.34 9.00 11.75
CA SER A 16 -16.08 10.24 11.54
C SER A 16 -16.72 10.73 12.83
N VAL A 17 -16.60 12.03 13.08
CA VAL A 17 -17.43 12.74 14.05
C VAL A 17 -18.87 12.76 13.51
N GLU A 18 -19.87 12.70 14.39
CA GLU A 18 -21.31 12.67 14.05
C GLU A 18 -21.79 11.42 13.27
N GLY A 19 -20.97 10.37 13.14
CA GLY A 19 -21.36 9.13 12.46
C GLY A 19 -21.66 9.29 10.97
N LYS A 20 -21.01 10.25 10.30
CA LYS A 20 -21.15 10.44 8.85
C LYS A 20 -20.64 9.20 8.11
N PRO A 21 -21.16 8.92 6.91
CA PRO A 21 -20.75 7.75 6.13
C PRO A 21 -19.30 7.82 5.63
N LYS A 22 -18.64 8.99 5.74
CA LYS A 22 -17.25 9.19 5.32
C LYS A 22 -16.53 10.06 6.33
N SER A 23 -15.32 9.64 6.68
CA SER A 23 -14.38 10.46 7.45
C SER A 23 -13.58 11.40 6.54
N THR A 24 -13.06 12.46 7.13
CA THR A 24 -12.15 13.43 6.53
C THR A 24 -10.70 13.07 6.83
N LEU A 25 -9.75 13.71 6.13
CA LEU A 25 -8.32 13.52 6.42
C LEU A 25 -7.97 14.09 7.82
N GLU A 26 -8.58 15.21 8.21
CA GLU A 26 -8.40 15.83 9.53
C GLU A 26 -8.84 14.90 10.68
N GLU A 27 -9.95 14.17 10.51
CA GLU A 27 -10.36 13.16 11.50
C GLU A 27 -9.41 11.96 11.50
N TYR A 28 -8.98 11.50 10.32
CA TYR A 28 -8.07 10.35 10.18
C TYR A 28 -6.72 10.57 10.88
N VAL A 29 -6.14 11.77 10.77
CA VAL A 29 -4.78 12.05 11.30
C VAL A 29 -4.70 12.03 12.82
N GLY A 30 -5.84 12.08 13.51
CA GLY A 30 -5.93 11.88 14.96
C GLY A 30 -5.79 10.42 15.40
N HIS A 31 -5.78 9.47 14.46
CA HIS A 31 -5.75 8.04 14.75
C HIS A 31 -4.51 7.31 14.20
N PHE A 32 -4.07 7.67 13.00
CA PHE A 32 -2.98 6.96 12.32
C PHE A 32 -1.95 7.96 11.75
N PRO A 33 -0.63 7.64 11.80
CA PRO A 33 0.43 8.54 11.33
C PRO A 33 0.70 8.42 9.82
N ILE A 34 0.02 7.50 9.14
CA ILE A 34 0.26 7.18 7.73
C ILE A 34 -1.04 6.78 7.04
N VAL A 35 -1.17 7.11 5.74
CA VAL A 35 -2.30 6.69 4.90
C VAL A 35 -1.85 6.27 3.51
N GLU A 36 -2.55 5.29 2.95
CA GLU A 36 -2.43 4.95 1.52
C GLU A 36 -3.51 5.67 0.70
N VAL A 37 -3.05 6.46 -0.27
CA VAL A 37 -3.89 7.22 -1.20
C VAL A 37 -4.09 6.40 -2.47
N ASP A 38 -5.26 5.78 -2.57
CA ASP A 38 -5.64 4.95 -3.72
C ASP A 38 -6.26 5.75 -4.87
N SER A 39 -6.73 6.97 -4.62
CA SER A 39 -7.38 7.79 -5.67
C SER A 39 -6.44 8.12 -6.83
N SER A 40 -5.13 8.20 -6.58
CA SER A 40 -4.10 8.40 -7.60
C SER A 40 -3.98 7.28 -8.62
N PHE A 41 -4.49 6.08 -8.30
CA PHE A 41 -4.62 4.99 -9.26
C PHE A 41 -5.52 5.37 -10.44
N TYR A 42 -6.61 6.09 -10.17
CA TYR A 42 -7.62 6.45 -11.17
C TYR A 42 -7.27 7.76 -11.89
N ALA A 43 -6.74 8.73 -11.15
CA ALA A 43 -6.30 10.00 -11.69
C ALA A 43 -5.23 10.61 -10.79
N ILE A 44 -4.11 11.02 -11.36
CA ILE A 44 -3.07 11.76 -10.62
C ILE A 44 -3.73 13.01 -10.02
N PRO A 45 -3.63 13.25 -8.70
CA PRO A 45 -4.20 14.43 -8.08
C PRO A 45 -3.55 15.70 -8.63
N SER A 46 -4.25 16.83 -8.56
CA SER A 46 -3.62 18.12 -8.85
C SER A 46 -2.57 18.44 -7.78
N LEU A 47 -1.57 19.24 -8.14
CA LEU A 47 -0.59 19.79 -7.19
C LEU A 47 -1.29 20.54 -6.04
N SER A 48 -2.36 21.29 -6.35
CA SER A 48 -3.14 22.01 -5.32
C SER A 48 -3.77 21.06 -4.31
N ASN A 49 -4.28 19.90 -4.73
CA ASN A 49 -4.86 18.92 -3.82
C ASN A 49 -3.79 18.32 -2.91
N VAL A 50 -2.62 17.98 -3.45
CA VAL A 50 -1.51 17.43 -2.65
C VAL A 50 -1.01 18.44 -1.63
N VAL A 51 -0.81 19.70 -2.02
CA VAL A 51 -0.44 20.78 -1.08
C VAL A 51 -1.52 21.00 -0.01
N ASN A 52 -2.80 20.95 -0.40
CA ASN A 52 -3.89 21.08 0.56
C ASN A 52 -3.94 19.91 1.57
N TRP A 53 -3.73 18.67 1.13
CA TRP A 53 -3.61 17.53 2.03
C TRP A 53 -2.39 17.65 2.93
N GLN A 54 -1.25 18.11 2.40
CA GLN A 54 -0.04 18.34 3.17
C GLN A 54 -0.26 19.33 4.32
N HIS A 55 -1.05 20.39 4.12
CA HIS A 55 -1.37 21.37 5.16
C HIS A 55 -2.35 20.86 6.22
N GLN A 56 -3.10 19.79 5.96
CA GLN A 56 -4.07 19.21 6.90
C GLN A 56 -3.44 18.21 7.87
N VAL A 57 -2.17 17.85 7.68
CA VAL A 57 -1.52 16.79 8.45
C VAL A 57 -0.30 17.30 9.20
N PRO A 58 0.07 16.67 10.33
CA PRO A 58 1.34 16.95 11.02
C PRO A 58 2.57 16.74 10.12
N ASP A 59 3.68 17.41 10.43
CA ASP A 59 4.94 17.33 9.66
C ASP A 59 5.50 15.90 9.57
N ASN A 60 5.28 15.08 10.60
CA ASN A 60 5.73 13.69 10.64
C ASN A 60 4.77 12.70 9.96
N PHE A 61 3.58 13.14 9.55
CA PHE A 61 2.61 12.29 8.86
C PHE A 61 3.12 11.84 7.49
N LYS A 62 2.83 10.60 7.13
CA LYS A 62 3.32 9.98 5.90
C LYS A 62 2.19 9.64 4.93
N PHE A 63 2.47 9.74 3.64
CA PHE A 63 1.59 9.30 2.58
C PHE A 63 2.25 8.20 1.75
N ILE A 64 1.50 7.15 1.44
CA ILE A 64 1.80 6.22 0.36
C ILE A 64 0.89 6.60 -0.80
N PHE A 65 1.43 6.87 -1.97
CA PHE A 65 0.62 7.11 -3.16
C PHE A 65 0.64 5.90 -4.07
N LYS A 66 -0.54 5.41 -4.45
CA LYS A 66 -0.63 4.36 -5.46
C LYS A 66 -0.28 4.93 -6.83
N ALA A 67 0.61 4.25 -7.56
CA ALA A 67 0.93 4.59 -8.94
C ALA A 67 -0.33 4.50 -9.81
N SER A 68 -0.40 5.31 -10.88
CA SER A 68 -1.59 5.36 -11.74
C SER A 68 -1.80 4.03 -12.48
N ARG A 69 -3.03 3.81 -12.96
CA ARG A 69 -3.39 2.65 -13.77
C ARG A 69 -2.44 2.43 -14.96
N VAL A 70 -1.99 3.52 -15.57
CA VAL A 70 -1.07 3.54 -16.72
C VAL A 70 0.33 3.09 -16.31
N MET A 71 0.82 3.58 -15.15
CA MET A 71 2.13 3.26 -14.59
C MET A 71 2.24 1.80 -14.09
N THR A 72 1.10 1.12 -13.89
CA THR A 72 1.02 -0.24 -13.36
C THR A 72 0.50 -1.25 -14.40
N LEU A 73 0.36 -0.84 -15.67
CA LEU A 73 -0.11 -1.66 -16.79
C LEU A 73 -1.52 -2.25 -16.64
N HIS A 74 -2.33 -1.66 -15.76
CA HIS A 74 -3.72 -2.09 -15.58
C HIS A 74 -4.64 -1.68 -16.74
N ASP A 75 -4.18 -0.85 -17.66
CA ASP A 75 -4.85 -0.51 -18.92
C ASP A 75 -4.67 -1.60 -20.00
N GLY A 76 -3.86 -2.64 -19.74
CA GLY A 76 -3.79 -3.85 -20.58
C GLY A 76 -2.84 -3.73 -21.77
N VAL A 77 -1.82 -2.90 -21.66
CA VAL A 77 -0.78 -2.78 -22.69
C VAL A 77 0.20 -3.95 -22.60
N ASP A 78 0.52 -4.52 -23.77
CA ASP A 78 1.40 -5.68 -23.94
C ASP A 78 2.68 -5.32 -24.71
N GLY A 79 3.72 -6.16 -24.61
CA GLY A 79 4.99 -5.94 -25.31
C GLY A 79 5.73 -4.69 -24.83
N ASP A 80 6.54 -4.05 -25.68
CA ASP A 80 7.34 -2.86 -25.31
C ASP A 80 6.55 -1.53 -25.36
N GLU A 81 5.23 -1.58 -25.55
CA GLU A 81 4.35 -0.40 -25.60
C GLU A 81 4.24 0.32 -24.24
N TYR A 82 4.84 -0.21 -23.17
CA TYR A 82 4.93 0.48 -21.88
C TYR A 82 5.95 1.65 -21.84
N LEU A 83 6.74 1.87 -22.91
CA LEU A 83 7.75 2.94 -22.99
C LEU A 83 7.40 4.11 -23.92
N THR A 84 6.12 4.27 -24.29
CA THR A 84 5.71 5.40 -25.13
C THR A 84 5.98 6.75 -24.47
N PRO A 85 6.20 7.82 -25.26
CA PRO A 85 6.36 9.18 -24.74
C PRO A 85 5.23 9.61 -23.79
N GLU A 86 3.99 9.27 -24.09
CA GLU A 86 2.81 9.60 -23.29
C GLU A 86 2.87 8.96 -21.90
N ARG A 87 3.32 7.70 -21.82
CA ARG A 87 3.53 7.03 -20.54
C ARG A 87 4.67 7.66 -19.76
N ARG A 88 5.78 8.00 -20.41
CA ARG A 88 6.90 8.71 -19.76
C ARG A 88 6.46 10.08 -19.21
N ILE A 89 5.52 10.75 -19.89
CA ILE A 89 4.90 12.00 -19.40
C ILE A 89 4.07 11.74 -18.13
N GLU A 90 3.33 10.62 -18.05
CA GLU A 90 2.59 10.24 -16.83
C GLU A 90 3.52 10.13 -15.60
N PHE A 91 4.66 9.43 -15.73
CA PHE A 91 5.68 9.36 -14.67
C PHE A 91 6.21 10.76 -14.31
N THR A 92 6.48 11.60 -15.31
CA THR A 92 6.97 12.96 -15.10
C THR A 92 5.96 13.82 -14.33
N ASN A 93 4.69 13.75 -14.71
CA ASN A 93 3.60 14.46 -14.05
C ASN A 93 3.42 13.98 -12.61
N PHE A 94 3.43 12.66 -12.39
CA PHE A 94 3.33 12.06 -11.07
C PHE A 94 4.44 12.59 -10.15
N LYS A 95 5.71 12.52 -10.58
CA LYS A 95 6.85 13.04 -9.81
C LYS A 95 6.69 14.52 -9.47
N LYS A 96 6.28 15.34 -10.45
CA LYS A 96 6.09 16.78 -10.25
C LYS A 96 5.05 17.07 -9.18
N VAL A 97 3.93 16.35 -9.18
CA VAL A 97 2.86 16.53 -8.20
C VAL A 97 3.29 16.08 -6.80
N MET A 98 4.09 15.02 -6.70
CA MET A 98 4.58 14.50 -5.41
C MET A 98 5.73 15.33 -4.80
N GLN A 99 6.32 16.26 -5.55
CA GLN A 99 7.49 17.02 -5.14
C GLN A 99 7.38 17.70 -3.75
N PRO A 100 6.25 18.32 -3.35
CA PRO A 100 6.11 18.93 -2.03
C PRO A 100 6.26 17.90 -0.89
N LEU A 101 5.69 16.71 -1.07
CA LEU A 101 5.78 15.63 -0.08
C LEU A 101 7.20 15.04 -0.04
N ILE A 102 7.87 14.94 -1.19
CA ILE A 102 9.27 14.49 -1.26
C ILE A 102 10.19 15.45 -0.51
N GLN A 103 10.03 16.76 -0.72
CA GLN A 103 10.87 17.80 -0.10
C GLN A 103 10.74 17.84 1.41
N ASN A 104 9.52 17.61 1.92
CA ASN A 104 9.25 17.58 3.36
C ASN A 104 9.39 16.18 3.97
N GLY A 105 9.85 15.18 3.20
CA GLY A 105 10.01 13.82 3.65
C GLY A 105 8.70 13.11 4.03
N GLN A 106 7.55 13.60 3.60
CA GLN A 106 6.21 13.04 3.91
C GLN A 106 5.75 11.98 2.91
N LEU A 107 6.46 11.77 1.79
CA LEU A 107 6.22 10.64 0.90
C LEU A 107 6.93 9.39 1.42
N GLU A 108 6.16 8.41 1.90
CA GLU A 108 6.70 7.13 2.38
C GLU A 108 7.22 6.27 1.24
N SER A 109 6.36 6.03 0.26
CA SER A 109 6.67 5.36 -0.99
C SER A 109 5.60 5.63 -2.05
N VAL A 110 5.95 5.32 -3.29
CA VAL A 110 4.99 5.14 -4.38
C VAL A 110 4.73 3.64 -4.53
N LEU A 111 3.48 3.22 -4.33
CA LEU A 111 3.05 1.84 -4.42
C LEU A 111 2.77 1.47 -5.88
N PHE A 112 3.58 0.59 -6.44
CA PHE A 112 3.35 -0.11 -7.69
C PHE A 112 2.72 -1.48 -7.40
N GLN A 113 1.42 -1.49 -7.18
CA GLN A 113 0.63 -2.72 -7.26
C GLN A 113 0.42 -3.06 -8.73
N PHE A 114 0.82 -4.26 -9.13
CA PHE A 114 0.60 -4.78 -10.49
C PHE A 114 -0.65 -5.67 -10.58
N PRO A 115 -1.26 -5.81 -11.77
CA PRO A 115 -2.39 -6.72 -11.98
C PRO A 115 -1.94 -8.19 -11.99
N PRO A 116 -2.86 -9.15 -11.85
CA PRO A 116 -2.56 -10.58 -12.00
C PRO A 116 -1.98 -10.98 -13.36
N SER A 117 -2.14 -10.16 -14.41
CA SER A 117 -1.51 -10.40 -15.72
C SER A 117 0.00 -10.11 -15.73
N PHE A 118 0.53 -9.39 -14.75
CA PHE A 118 1.95 -9.05 -14.64
C PHE A 118 2.76 -10.24 -14.12
N ARG A 119 3.10 -11.16 -15.02
CA ARG A 119 3.84 -12.40 -14.73
C ARG A 119 5.35 -12.16 -14.62
N CYS A 120 6.06 -13.08 -13.99
CA CYS A 120 7.52 -13.11 -14.00
C CYS A 120 8.03 -13.54 -15.38
N ASP A 121 8.27 -12.56 -16.25
CA ASP A 121 8.85 -12.73 -17.59
C ASP A 121 9.84 -11.58 -17.90
N LEU A 122 10.60 -11.73 -18.98
CA LEU A 122 11.66 -10.78 -19.35
C LEU A 122 11.13 -9.36 -19.59
N THR A 123 9.92 -9.24 -20.15
CA THR A 123 9.28 -7.95 -20.45
C THR A 123 8.98 -7.21 -19.16
N ASN A 124 8.36 -7.89 -18.20
CA ASN A 124 7.99 -7.31 -16.91
C ASN A 124 9.21 -7.05 -16.01
N ILE A 125 10.23 -7.91 -16.07
CA ILE A 125 11.53 -7.67 -15.41
C ILE A 125 12.19 -6.38 -15.93
N ARG A 126 12.19 -6.17 -17.25
CA ARG A 126 12.69 -4.92 -17.86
C ARG A 126 11.85 -3.73 -17.44
N TYR A 127 10.53 -3.89 -17.34
CA TYR A 127 9.66 -2.80 -16.93
C TYR A 127 9.94 -2.32 -15.49
N LEU A 128 10.23 -3.22 -14.54
CA LEU A 128 10.66 -2.84 -13.20
C LEU A 128 11.94 -1.99 -13.22
N PHE A 129 12.91 -2.33 -14.08
CA PHE A 129 14.10 -1.51 -14.26
C PHE A 129 13.77 -0.12 -14.81
N GLU A 130 12.94 -0.05 -15.85
CA GLU A 130 12.50 1.23 -16.45
C GLU A 130 11.74 2.10 -15.45
N ILE A 131 10.86 1.52 -14.63
CA ILE A 131 10.20 2.21 -13.51
C ILE A 131 11.25 2.81 -12.58
N ARG A 132 12.29 2.04 -12.20
CA ARG A 132 13.34 2.55 -11.33
C ARG A 132 14.05 3.75 -11.94
N GLN A 133 14.37 3.70 -13.23
CA GLN A 133 15.00 4.80 -13.95
C GLN A 133 14.08 6.04 -13.99
N MET A 134 12.81 5.85 -14.34
CA MET A 134 11.84 6.95 -14.46
C MET A 134 11.51 7.61 -13.11
N MET A 135 11.60 6.86 -12.00
CA MET A 135 11.26 7.33 -10.66
C MET A 135 12.47 7.81 -9.85
N ASP A 136 13.66 7.87 -10.44
CA ASP A 136 14.89 8.39 -9.81
C ASP A 136 15.16 7.77 -8.43
N ARG A 137 15.25 8.60 -7.37
CA ARG A 137 15.47 8.19 -5.98
C ARG A 137 14.19 8.10 -5.15
N ILE A 138 13.02 8.29 -5.76
CA ILE A 138 11.74 8.22 -5.04
C ILE A 138 11.58 6.81 -4.47
N PRO A 139 11.21 6.65 -3.19
CA PRO A 139 10.98 5.31 -2.62
C PRO A 139 9.84 4.60 -3.35
N ILE A 140 10.04 3.34 -3.70
CA ILE A 140 9.06 2.52 -4.42
C ILE A 140 8.78 1.29 -3.58
N SER A 141 7.50 0.97 -3.42
CA SER A 141 7.05 -0.36 -3.00
C SER A 141 6.42 -1.09 -4.18
N VAL A 142 6.80 -2.35 -4.37
CA VAL A 142 6.30 -3.20 -5.46
C VAL A 142 5.45 -4.31 -4.86
N GLU A 143 4.25 -4.45 -5.39
CA GLU A 143 3.32 -5.47 -4.97
C GLU A 143 2.88 -6.30 -6.18
N PHE A 144 3.24 -7.59 -6.14
CA PHE A 144 2.83 -8.55 -7.15
C PHE A 144 1.47 -9.16 -6.81
N ARG A 145 0.71 -9.46 -7.86
CA ARG A 145 -0.58 -10.19 -7.82
C ARG A 145 -0.57 -11.44 -8.69
N ASN A 146 0.62 -11.87 -9.08
CA ASN A 146 0.82 -13.11 -9.82
C ASN A 146 1.87 -13.99 -9.09
N PRO A 147 1.54 -15.24 -8.73
CA PRO A 147 2.42 -16.11 -7.96
C PRO A 147 3.67 -16.55 -8.72
N SER A 148 3.74 -16.33 -10.05
CA SER A 148 4.94 -16.67 -10.84
C SER A 148 6.21 -15.94 -10.39
N TRP A 149 6.11 -14.81 -9.67
CA TRP A 149 7.25 -14.09 -9.08
C TRP A 149 7.84 -14.78 -7.85
N PHE A 150 7.11 -15.71 -7.22
CA PHE A 150 7.50 -16.36 -5.97
C PHE A 150 7.34 -17.89 -6.05
N THR A 151 7.65 -18.46 -7.22
CA THR A 151 7.91 -19.90 -7.28
C THR A 151 9.25 -20.21 -6.62
N GLU A 152 9.42 -21.42 -6.11
CA GLU A 152 10.68 -21.88 -5.50
C GLU A 152 11.90 -21.64 -6.41
N ALA A 153 11.71 -21.71 -7.73
CA ALA A 153 12.77 -21.52 -8.71
C ALA A 153 13.22 -20.06 -8.90
N VAL A 154 12.40 -19.06 -8.57
CA VAL A 154 12.66 -17.65 -8.92
C VAL A 154 12.51 -16.65 -7.76
N GLU A 155 12.00 -17.07 -6.60
CA GLU A 155 11.79 -16.20 -5.44
C GLU A 155 13.08 -15.44 -5.05
N SER A 156 14.19 -16.17 -4.89
CA SER A 156 15.48 -15.57 -4.50
C SER A 156 15.97 -14.55 -5.52
N ASP A 157 15.80 -14.82 -6.81
CA ASP A 157 16.22 -13.92 -7.89
C ASP A 157 15.32 -12.68 -7.95
N THR A 158 14.01 -12.85 -7.75
CA THR A 158 13.05 -11.74 -7.68
C THR A 158 13.39 -10.80 -6.54
N LEU A 159 13.61 -11.32 -5.33
CA LEU A 159 13.97 -10.53 -4.15
C LEU A 159 15.31 -9.82 -4.35
N SER A 160 16.33 -10.54 -4.83
CA SER A 160 17.65 -9.96 -5.14
C SER A 160 17.58 -8.87 -6.21
N TYR A 161 16.66 -8.99 -7.17
CA TYR A 161 16.47 -8.00 -8.22
C TYR A 161 15.82 -6.73 -7.66
N LEU A 162 14.77 -6.86 -6.85
CA LEU A 162 14.15 -5.74 -6.14
C LEU A 162 15.15 -5.00 -5.23
N GLU A 163 16.02 -5.73 -4.52
CA GLU A 163 17.11 -5.15 -3.73
C GLU A 163 18.05 -4.29 -4.57
N ARG A 164 18.53 -4.80 -5.71
CA ARG A 164 19.40 -4.05 -6.64
C ARG A 164 18.71 -2.80 -7.18
N LEU A 165 17.41 -2.91 -7.47
CA LEU A 165 16.58 -1.78 -7.88
C LEU A 165 16.18 -0.87 -6.72
N LYS A 166 16.53 -1.18 -5.47
CA LYS A 166 16.12 -0.41 -4.28
C LYS A 166 14.59 -0.23 -4.22
N MET A 167 13.87 -1.30 -4.53
CA MET A 167 12.43 -1.40 -4.46
C MET A 167 12.03 -2.27 -3.27
N ILE A 168 11.06 -1.81 -2.50
CA ILE A 168 10.56 -2.51 -1.32
C ILE A 168 9.57 -3.57 -1.78
N ASN A 169 9.85 -4.84 -1.51
CA ASN A 169 8.85 -5.91 -1.65
C ASN A 169 7.71 -5.66 -0.67
N VAL A 170 6.48 -5.59 -1.18
CA VAL A 170 5.30 -5.58 -0.32
C VAL A 170 4.98 -7.00 0.11
N ILE A 171 4.96 -7.21 1.42
CA ILE A 171 4.50 -8.45 2.05
C ILE A 171 2.97 -8.41 2.04
N VAL A 172 2.36 -9.33 1.32
CA VAL A 172 0.92 -9.36 1.08
C VAL A 172 0.28 -10.44 1.94
N ASP A 173 -0.79 -10.09 2.66
CA ASP A 173 -1.74 -11.06 3.21
C ASP A 173 -3.02 -11.01 2.36
N GLU A 174 -3.23 -12.07 1.58
CA GLU A 174 -4.42 -12.34 0.78
C GLU A 174 -4.61 -13.87 0.63
N PRO A 175 -5.77 -14.36 0.18
CA PRO A 175 -5.98 -15.79 -0.04
C PRO A 175 -5.03 -16.36 -1.09
N PHE A 176 -4.51 -17.56 -0.85
CA PHE A 176 -3.74 -18.34 -1.82
C PHE A 176 -4.17 -19.81 -1.79
N ASP A 177 -4.58 -20.35 -2.93
CA ASP A 177 -5.04 -21.75 -3.05
C ASP A 177 -3.98 -22.70 -3.66
N GLY A 178 -2.76 -22.20 -3.88
CA GLY A 178 -1.69 -22.90 -4.60
C GLY A 178 -1.57 -22.52 -6.08
N ASN A 179 -2.65 -22.01 -6.69
CA ASN A 179 -2.69 -21.61 -8.11
C ASN A 179 -3.06 -20.14 -8.31
N GLN A 180 -3.94 -19.60 -7.47
CA GLN A 180 -4.50 -18.24 -7.54
C GLN A 180 -4.23 -17.49 -6.23
N GLY A 181 -4.07 -16.18 -6.35
CA GLY A 181 -3.66 -15.30 -5.26
C GLY A 181 -2.14 -15.31 -5.05
N MET A 182 -1.69 -14.85 -3.89
CA MET A 182 -0.26 -14.69 -3.60
C MET A 182 0.17 -15.50 -2.37
N PRO A 183 1.23 -16.31 -2.47
CA PRO A 183 1.80 -16.93 -1.27
C PRO A 183 2.30 -15.85 -0.31
N LEU A 184 2.30 -16.15 0.98
CA LEU A 184 2.91 -15.28 1.98
C LEU A 184 4.43 -15.35 1.84
N VAL A 185 5.04 -14.24 1.41
CA VAL A 185 6.50 -14.09 1.29
C VAL A 185 7.00 -13.10 2.34
N LEU A 186 7.40 -13.61 3.51
CA LEU A 186 7.93 -12.82 4.64
C LEU A 186 9.39 -12.37 4.44
N GLN A 187 9.73 -11.92 3.23
CA GLN A 187 11.07 -11.46 2.88
C GLN A 187 11.11 -9.96 2.61
N VAL A 188 12.17 -9.33 3.10
CA VAL A 188 12.45 -7.90 2.93
C VAL A 188 13.53 -7.70 1.88
N THR A 189 13.45 -6.61 1.14
CA THR A 189 14.42 -6.24 0.08
C THR A 189 15.14 -4.93 0.40
N SER A 190 15.12 -4.51 1.67
CA SER A 190 15.71 -3.28 2.17
C SER A 190 15.93 -3.41 3.67
N ALA A 191 17.12 -3.01 4.15
CA ALA A 191 17.40 -2.91 5.59
C ALA A 191 16.72 -1.69 6.25
N LYS A 192 16.15 -0.77 5.45
CA LYS A 192 15.53 0.46 5.98
C LYS A 192 14.03 0.32 6.18
N LYS A 193 13.34 -0.29 5.22
CA LYS A 193 11.88 -0.24 5.14
C LYS A 193 11.31 -1.59 4.72
N ALA A 194 10.25 -2.02 5.39
CA ALA A 194 9.37 -3.08 4.95
C ALA A 194 7.92 -2.58 4.90
N MET A 195 7.11 -3.17 4.02
CA MET A 195 5.69 -2.83 3.88
C MET A 195 4.84 -4.10 3.92
N PHE A 196 3.82 -4.10 4.75
CA PHE A 196 2.73 -5.08 4.73
C PHE A 196 1.47 -4.46 4.13
N ARG A 197 0.77 -5.21 3.29
CA ARG A 197 -0.59 -4.88 2.84
C ARG A 197 -1.53 -6.04 3.13
N LEU A 198 -2.52 -5.77 3.97
CA LEU A 198 -3.41 -6.76 4.56
C LEU A 198 -4.78 -6.66 3.89
N HIS A 199 -5.09 -7.55 2.95
CA HIS A 199 -6.32 -7.47 2.14
C HIS A 199 -7.49 -8.25 2.73
N GLY A 200 -7.23 -9.13 3.69
CA GLY A 200 -8.20 -10.06 4.25
C GLY A 200 -8.10 -11.42 3.57
N ARG A 201 -8.66 -12.45 4.23
CA ARG A 201 -8.54 -13.85 3.78
C ARG A 201 -9.88 -14.40 3.27
N ASN A 202 -10.73 -13.56 2.67
CA ASN A 202 -12.02 -13.97 2.09
C ASN A 202 -11.84 -14.72 0.77
N ALA A 203 -11.39 -15.99 0.81
CA ALA A 203 -11.12 -16.80 -0.38
C ALA A 203 -12.32 -16.89 -1.33
N GLN A 204 -13.54 -17.01 -0.80
CA GLN A 204 -14.76 -17.07 -1.60
C GLN A 204 -14.96 -15.78 -2.41
N GLY A 205 -14.83 -14.61 -1.77
CA GLY A 205 -14.93 -13.32 -2.43
C GLY A 205 -13.73 -13.00 -3.34
N TRP A 206 -12.56 -13.56 -3.05
CA TRP A 206 -11.31 -13.30 -3.78
C TRP A 206 -11.27 -13.97 -5.15
N PHE A 207 -11.73 -15.23 -5.23
CA PHE A 207 -11.67 -16.02 -6.46
C PHE A 207 -12.97 -15.98 -7.27
N THR A 208 -14.04 -15.41 -6.73
CA THR A 208 -15.31 -15.28 -7.44
C THR A 208 -15.39 -13.95 -8.20
N SER A 209 -15.84 -14.01 -9.45
CA SER A 209 -16.14 -12.81 -10.24
C SER A 209 -17.62 -12.43 -10.09
N GLY A 210 -17.89 -11.15 -9.82
CA GLY A 210 -19.23 -10.62 -9.57
C GLY A 210 -19.25 -9.10 -9.69
N LYS A 211 -20.42 -8.45 -9.65
CA LYS A 211 -20.49 -6.97 -9.73
C LYS A 211 -19.81 -6.30 -8.52
N GLU A 212 -19.95 -6.92 -7.34
CA GLU A 212 -19.41 -6.43 -6.07
C GLU A 212 -18.05 -7.03 -5.71
N TRP A 213 -17.37 -7.72 -6.64
CA TRP A 213 -16.14 -8.47 -6.38
C TRP A 213 -15.05 -7.65 -5.67
N ARG A 214 -14.95 -6.35 -5.97
CA ARG A 214 -13.96 -5.46 -5.35
C ARG A 214 -14.21 -5.27 -3.86
N LYS A 215 -15.48 -5.20 -3.46
CA LYS A 215 -15.91 -5.07 -2.07
C LYS A 215 -15.86 -6.41 -1.37
N GLU A 216 -16.33 -7.47 -2.04
CA GLU A 216 -16.37 -8.82 -1.48
C GLU A 216 -14.98 -9.38 -1.18
N ARG A 217 -14.01 -9.20 -2.08
CA ARG A 217 -12.64 -9.72 -1.88
C ARG A 217 -11.98 -9.16 -0.62
N THR A 218 -12.27 -7.90 -0.26
CA THR A 218 -11.74 -7.25 0.94
C THR A 218 -12.75 -7.22 2.09
N ASN A 219 -13.90 -7.89 1.97
CA ASN A 219 -14.87 -8.04 3.05
C ASN A 219 -14.37 -9.12 4.01
N TYR A 220 -13.58 -8.69 4.99
CA TYR A 220 -12.95 -9.59 5.94
C TYR A 220 -12.67 -8.88 7.25
N ARG A 221 -13.03 -9.52 8.37
CA ARG A 221 -12.60 -9.12 9.71
C ARG A 221 -11.59 -10.14 10.20
N TYR A 222 -10.34 -9.72 10.36
CA TYR A 222 -9.35 -10.57 11.00
C TYR A 222 -9.78 -10.86 12.43
N SER A 223 -9.64 -12.11 12.84
CA SER A 223 -9.81 -12.54 14.22
C SER A 223 -8.62 -12.10 15.09
N THR A 224 -8.80 -12.07 16.41
CA THR A 224 -7.70 -11.79 17.35
C THR A 224 -6.53 -12.77 17.19
N ASP A 225 -6.81 -14.04 16.87
CA ASP A 225 -5.77 -15.06 16.65
C ASP A 225 -4.96 -14.74 15.39
N GLU A 226 -5.61 -14.37 14.30
CA GLU A 226 -4.93 -13.95 13.07
C GLU A 226 -4.15 -12.64 13.25
N LEU A 227 -4.69 -11.68 13.99
CA LEU A 227 -3.95 -10.45 14.33
C LEU A 227 -2.75 -10.75 15.24
N THR A 228 -2.84 -11.76 16.09
CA THR A 228 -1.71 -12.22 16.92
C THR A 228 -0.63 -12.89 16.07
N GLU A 229 -1.02 -13.72 15.09
CA GLU A 229 -0.12 -14.29 14.08
C GLU A 229 0.57 -13.17 13.26
N LEU A 230 -0.22 -12.23 12.72
CA LEU A 230 0.30 -11.07 11.99
C LEU A 230 1.29 -10.26 12.83
N ALA A 231 1.00 -10.07 14.13
CA ALA A 231 1.91 -9.40 15.05
C ALA A 231 3.25 -10.14 15.20
N GLN A 232 3.27 -11.48 15.17
CA GLN A 232 4.51 -12.26 15.20
C GLN A 232 5.33 -12.03 13.92
N TRP A 233 4.69 -12.03 12.76
CA TRP A 233 5.37 -11.75 11.49
C TRP A 233 5.94 -10.34 11.44
N VAL A 234 5.17 -9.35 11.87
CA VAL A 234 5.60 -7.95 11.95
C VAL A 234 6.82 -7.82 12.87
N LYS A 235 6.81 -8.47 14.04
CA LYS A 235 7.95 -8.46 14.97
C LYS A 235 9.20 -9.07 14.33
N ALA A 236 9.07 -10.25 13.71
CA ALA A 236 10.19 -10.92 13.03
C ALA A 236 10.76 -10.08 11.85
N VAL A 237 9.91 -9.34 11.13
CA VAL A 237 10.36 -8.40 10.09
C VAL A 237 11.04 -7.18 10.72
N SER A 238 10.50 -6.64 11.81
CA SER A 238 11.04 -5.45 12.48
C SER A 238 12.45 -5.63 13.06
N GLU A 239 12.89 -6.88 13.28
CA GLU A 239 14.27 -7.18 13.69
C GLU A 239 15.29 -6.99 12.55
N ARG A 240 14.83 -6.96 11.29
CA ARG A 240 15.67 -6.89 10.09
C ARG A 240 15.66 -5.54 9.41
N VAL A 241 14.75 -4.64 9.80
CA VAL A 241 14.56 -3.33 9.15
C VAL A 241 14.37 -2.21 10.16
N GLU A 242 14.78 -0.99 9.80
CA GLU A 242 14.60 0.19 10.63
C GLU A 242 13.11 0.56 10.80
N GLU A 243 12.30 0.44 9.75
CA GLU A 243 10.91 0.87 9.69
C GLU A 243 10.00 -0.21 9.06
N VAL A 244 8.86 -0.48 9.69
CA VAL A 244 7.81 -1.36 9.15
C VAL A 244 6.52 -0.55 9.02
N THR A 245 5.97 -0.54 7.81
CA THR A 245 4.68 0.09 7.50
C THR A 245 3.63 -0.97 7.23
N ILE A 246 2.48 -0.88 7.88
CA ILE A 246 1.37 -1.84 7.72
C ILE A 246 0.14 -1.09 7.23
N ILE A 247 -0.40 -1.51 6.08
CA ILE A 247 -1.64 -0.96 5.53
C ILE A 247 -2.75 -2.00 5.57
N PHE A 248 -3.80 -1.71 6.32
CA PHE A 248 -5.04 -2.48 6.28
C PHE A 248 -5.89 -2.04 5.08
N ASN A 249 -6.25 -3.01 4.23
CA ASN A 249 -7.08 -2.82 3.04
C ASN A 249 -8.29 -3.77 3.02
N ASN A 250 -8.58 -4.45 4.13
CA ASN A 250 -9.76 -5.30 4.33
C ASN A 250 -11.02 -4.46 4.61
N ASN A 251 -11.29 -3.46 3.76
CA ASN A 251 -12.32 -2.45 4.01
C ASN A 251 -13.70 -2.79 3.41
N GLY A 252 -13.91 -4.00 2.90
CA GLY A 252 -15.16 -4.38 2.23
C GLY A 252 -16.41 -4.23 3.12
N ASN A 253 -16.24 -4.25 4.44
CA ASN A 253 -17.28 -4.00 5.43
C ASN A 253 -16.80 -3.07 6.57
N HIS A 254 -15.87 -2.16 6.25
CA HIS A 254 -15.31 -1.16 7.19
C HIS A 254 -14.56 -1.73 8.42
N ASP A 255 -14.12 -3.00 8.37
CA ASP A 255 -13.43 -3.68 9.48
C ASP A 255 -11.95 -3.25 9.66
N ALA A 256 -11.40 -2.50 8.70
CA ALA A 256 -9.99 -2.11 8.68
C ALA A 256 -9.59 -1.25 9.91
N VAL A 257 -10.44 -0.33 10.36
CA VAL A 257 -10.17 0.53 11.54
C VAL A 257 -10.02 -0.30 12.81
N ASP A 258 -10.97 -1.19 13.07
CA ASP A 258 -11.00 -2.02 14.28
C ASP A 258 -9.79 -2.95 14.30
N ASN A 259 -9.51 -3.63 13.18
CA ASN A 259 -8.38 -4.53 13.06
C ASN A 259 -7.03 -3.79 13.21
N ALA A 260 -6.90 -2.58 12.65
CA ALA A 260 -5.70 -1.77 12.82
C ALA A 260 -5.48 -1.36 14.29
N LYS A 261 -6.52 -0.93 15.00
CA LYS A 261 -6.45 -0.57 16.44
C LYS A 261 -6.16 -1.79 17.31
N GLU A 262 -6.73 -2.95 16.98
CA GLU A 262 -6.46 -4.19 17.70
C GLU A 262 -5.01 -4.67 17.49
N LEU A 263 -4.51 -4.65 16.25
CA LEU A 263 -3.10 -4.97 15.97
C LEU A 263 -2.15 -3.99 16.67
N GLN A 264 -2.48 -2.69 16.66
CA GLN A 264 -1.74 -1.67 17.38
C GLN A 264 -1.61 -2.02 18.87
N LYS A 265 -2.72 -2.45 19.50
CA LYS A 265 -2.75 -2.87 20.91
C LYS A 265 -1.91 -4.13 21.15
N ILE A 266 -2.01 -5.15 20.28
CA ILE A 266 -1.23 -6.40 20.37
C ILE A 266 0.28 -6.11 20.25
N LEU A 267 0.66 -5.19 19.36
CA LEU A 267 2.05 -4.77 19.17
C LEU A 267 2.55 -3.81 20.25
N GLY A 268 1.66 -3.27 21.09
CA GLY A 268 2.01 -2.31 22.15
C GLY A 268 2.48 -0.96 21.60
N ILE A 269 2.03 -0.56 20.40
CA ILE A 269 2.50 0.65 19.72
C ILE A 269 1.69 1.86 20.19
N ARG A 270 2.39 2.96 20.48
CA ARG A 270 1.81 4.29 20.67
C ARG A 270 2.33 5.20 19.57
N PHE A 271 1.41 5.90 18.90
CA PHE A 271 1.77 6.91 17.92
C PHE A 271 1.92 8.27 18.61
N GLU A 272 2.97 8.99 18.23
CA GLU A 272 3.25 10.34 18.72
C GLU A 272 3.12 11.35 17.57
N GLY A 273 2.78 12.60 17.90
CA GLY A 273 2.64 13.67 16.92
C GLY A 273 1.44 13.48 15.96
N LEU A 274 0.40 12.77 16.39
CA LEU A 274 -0.86 12.72 15.65
C LEU A 274 -1.54 14.10 15.63
N GLY A 275 -2.39 14.32 14.62
CA GLY A 275 -3.21 15.53 14.55
C GLY A 275 -4.20 15.60 15.72
N PRO A 276 -4.75 16.79 16.01
CA PRO A 276 -5.76 16.93 17.05
C PRO A 276 -6.99 16.08 16.70
N VAL A 277 -7.42 15.23 17.63
CA VAL A 277 -8.75 14.62 17.54
C VAL A 277 -9.75 15.70 17.92
N GLN A 278 -10.65 16.08 17.00
CA GLN A 278 -11.83 16.86 17.37
C GLN A 278 -12.70 16.00 18.28
N MET A 279 -12.54 16.18 19.59
CA MET A 279 -13.51 15.69 20.56
C MET A 279 -14.62 16.74 20.63
N ASP A 280 -15.86 16.33 20.36
CA ASP A 280 -17.01 17.20 20.62
C ASP A 280 -16.98 17.63 22.09
N LEU A 281 -16.86 18.94 22.30
CA LEU A 281 -17.18 19.59 23.56
C LEU A 281 -18.71 19.55 23.70
N PHE A 282 -19.24 18.43 24.22
CA PHE A 282 -20.58 18.39 24.80
C PHE A 282 -20.52 18.76 26.28
#